data_AF-G0NEK6-F1
#
_entry.id   AF-G0NEK6-F1
#
_cell.length_a   1.000
_cell.length_b   1.000
_cell.length_c   1.000
_cell.angle_alpha   90.00
_cell.angle_beta   90.00
_cell.angle_gamma   90.00
#
_symmetry.space_group_name_H-M   'P 1'
#
loop_
_entity.id
_entity.type
_entity.pdbx_description
1 polymer ?
#
loop_
_entity_poly.entity_id
_entity_poly.type
_entity_poly.pdbx_seq_one_letter_code
_entity_poly.pdbx_strand_id
1 'polypeptide(L)'
;MLITLTWYCMRTKDKVDVLRIPYPSANVTINTSKRYLSSNLASICQLGNHIFEFASLYGLAKRLNRKPKFFIENGSHRKMLEKGKSIIPGLVRKFLVINGSVPHTIGNTSFQPTCCSYDDPMKLENSQDEYLHLSGMFYQSWKYFVNMKEELSSYLNDAKFMNFGSLPRSNPKTHV
;
A
#
# COMPACT_ATOMS: atom_id res chain seq x y z
N MET A 1 21.98 36.31 -22.00
CA MET A 1 21.87 35.25 -20.96
C MET A 1 20.51 35.36 -20.26
N LEU A 2 19.41 35.21 -21.00
CA LEU A 2 18.04 35.22 -20.42
C LEU A 2 17.12 34.29 -21.24
N ILE A 3 17.36 34.22 -22.55
CA ILE A 3 16.61 33.39 -23.50
C ILE A 3 16.81 31.87 -23.26
N THR A 4 18.00 31.46 -22.79
CA THR A 4 18.30 30.04 -22.49
C THR A 4 17.63 29.54 -21.21
N LEU A 5 17.46 30.40 -20.21
CA LEU A 5 16.75 30.07 -18.96
C LEU A 5 15.24 29.94 -19.18
N THR A 6 14.63 30.80 -19.99
CA THR A 6 13.22 30.66 -20.38
C THR A 6 12.96 29.38 -21.18
N TRP A 7 13.88 28.96 -22.05
CA TRP A 7 13.73 27.71 -22.81
C TRP A 7 13.90 26.46 -21.92
N TYR A 8 14.81 26.52 -20.93
CA TYR A 8 14.98 25.46 -19.93
C TYR A 8 13.76 25.32 -19.01
N CYS A 9 13.17 26.45 -18.57
CA CYS A 9 11.94 26.46 -17.78
C CYS A 9 10.68 26.05 -18.58
N MET A 10 10.65 26.25 -19.90
CA MET A 10 9.55 25.78 -20.75
C MET A 10 9.65 24.29 -21.08
N ARG A 11 10.85 23.69 -21.09
CA ARG A 11 11.06 22.26 -21.38
C ARG A 11 10.70 21.34 -20.19
N THR A 12 10.51 21.90 -19.01
CA THR A 12 10.06 21.20 -17.80
C THR A 12 8.54 21.25 -17.60
N LYS A 13 7.76 21.81 -18.54
CA LYS A 13 6.30 21.67 -18.55
C LYS A 13 5.93 20.20 -18.82
N ASP A 14 5.63 19.51 -17.72
CA ASP A 14 4.77 18.34 -17.59
C ASP A 14 4.93 17.24 -18.63
N LYS A 15 5.99 16.43 -18.47
CA LYS A 15 5.89 15.03 -18.92
C LYS A 15 4.74 14.40 -18.13
N VAL A 16 3.63 14.09 -18.80
CA VAL A 16 2.51 13.36 -18.20
C VAL A 16 3.06 12.09 -17.54
N ASP A 17 2.99 12.01 -16.22
CA ASP A 17 3.34 10.80 -15.49
C ASP A 17 2.24 9.78 -15.74
N VAL A 18 2.44 8.94 -16.76
CA VAL A 18 1.48 7.93 -17.22
C VAL A 18 1.08 6.98 -16.08
N LEU A 19 1.90 6.84 -15.03
CA LEU A 19 1.60 6.01 -13.87
C LEU A 19 0.57 6.63 -12.92
N ARG A 20 0.27 7.92 -13.05
CA ARG A 20 -0.72 8.64 -12.23
C ARG A 20 -2.09 8.72 -12.88
N ILE A 21 -2.22 8.36 -14.15
CA ILE A 21 -3.51 8.38 -14.85
C ILE A 21 -4.45 7.35 -14.17
N PRO A 22 -5.59 7.79 -13.61
CA PRO A 22 -6.51 6.91 -12.93
C PRO A 22 -7.17 5.95 -13.92
N TYR A 23 -7.33 4.70 -13.52
CA TYR A 23 -8.11 3.71 -14.24
C TYR A 23 -9.60 3.96 -14.04
N PRO A 24 -10.47 3.40 -14.91
CA PRO A 24 -11.92 3.45 -14.71
C PRO A 24 -12.33 2.90 -13.34
N SER A 25 -13.43 3.40 -12.79
CA SER A 25 -14.00 2.88 -11.54
C SER A 25 -14.25 1.37 -11.64
N ALA A 26 -13.88 0.65 -10.60
CA ALA A 26 -14.10 -0.78 -10.51
C ALA A 26 -15.60 -1.11 -10.39
N ASN A 27 -16.02 -2.26 -10.91
CA ASN A 27 -17.35 -2.78 -10.61
C ASN A 27 -17.29 -3.56 -9.29
N VAL A 28 -17.86 -3.00 -8.22
CA VAL A 28 -17.83 -3.59 -6.87
C VAL A 28 -19.25 -3.96 -6.46
N THR A 29 -19.46 -5.24 -6.13
CA THR A 29 -20.72 -5.69 -5.54
C THR A 29 -20.85 -5.19 -4.10
N ILE A 30 -21.97 -4.53 -3.81
CA ILE A 30 -22.38 -4.07 -2.48
C ILE A 30 -23.41 -5.06 -1.94
N ASN A 31 -23.55 -5.18 -0.62
CA ASN A 31 -24.43 -6.07 0.11
C ASN A 31 -23.96 -7.53 0.16
N THR A 32 -22.66 -7.75 0.41
CA THR A 32 -22.03 -9.08 0.33
C THR A 32 -21.86 -9.78 1.68
N SER A 33 -22.52 -9.28 2.74
CA SER A 33 -22.34 -9.63 4.17
C SER A 33 -20.90 -9.54 4.71
N LYS A 34 -19.92 -9.28 3.86
CA LYS A 34 -18.50 -9.19 4.17
C LYS A 34 -18.11 -7.73 4.37
N ARG A 35 -17.36 -7.46 5.44
CA ARG A 35 -16.81 -6.13 5.70
C ARG A 35 -15.42 -6.00 5.12
N TYR A 36 -15.13 -4.86 4.50
CA TYR A 36 -13.89 -4.61 3.78
C TYR A 36 -13.19 -3.35 4.28
N LEU A 37 -11.86 -3.35 4.11
CA LEU A 37 -10.99 -2.23 4.43
C LEU A 37 -10.02 -1.98 3.27
N SER A 38 -9.88 -0.75 2.83
CA SER A 38 -8.94 -0.35 1.76
C SER A 38 -8.33 1.02 2.04
N SER A 39 -7.31 1.39 1.27
CA SER A 39 -6.68 2.70 1.25
C SER A 39 -5.95 2.83 -0.10
N ASN A 40 -5.59 4.06 -0.49
CA ASN A 40 -4.74 4.37 -1.64
C ASN A 40 -3.26 3.94 -1.45
N LEU A 41 -2.85 3.57 -0.21
CA LEU A 41 -1.58 2.90 0.12
C LEU A 41 -0.26 3.50 -0.40
N ALA A 42 -0.09 4.84 -0.36
CA ALA A 42 1.15 5.53 -0.76
C ALA A 42 1.82 4.93 -2.03
N SER A 43 1.01 4.55 -3.03
CA SER A 43 1.45 3.65 -4.11
C SER A 43 2.55 4.23 -5.00
N ILE A 44 2.69 5.55 -5.03
CA ILE A 44 3.74 6.30 -5.73
C ILE A 44 5.14 6.12 -5.10
N CYS A 45 5.23 5.57 -3.89
CA CYS A 45 6.48 5.47 -3.13
C CYS A 45 7.31 4.23 -3.52
N GLN A 46 8.35 3.96 -2.72
CA GLN A 46 9.28 2.85 -2.92
C GLN A 46 8.92 1.62 -2.09
N LEU A 47 9.63 0.51 -2.35
CA LEU A 47 9.35 -0.82 -1.81
C LEU A 47 9.21 -0.85 -0.27
N GLY A 48 10.09 -0.15 0.47
CA GLY A 48 10.00 -0.09 1.93
C GLY A 48 8.64 0.44 2.41
N ASN A 49 8.17 1.54 1.80
CA ASN A 49 6.83 2.06 2.09
C ASN A 49 5.76 1.05 1.70
N HIS A 50 5.83 0.46 0.49
CA HIS A 50 4.85 -0.53 0.04
C HIS A 50 4.68 -1.70 1.02
N ILE A 51 5.78 -2.20 1.58
CA ILE A 51 5.73 -3.29 2.57
C ILE A 51 5.02 -2.83 3.85
N PHE A 52 5.35 -1.64 4.36
CA PHE A 52 4.67 -1.07 5.53
C PHE A 52 3.18 -0.84 5.28
N GLU A 53 2.83 -0.30 4.11
CA GLU A 53 1.44 -0.07 3.68
C GLU A 53 0.63 -1.38 3.67
N PHE A 54 1.15 -2.43 3.04
CA PHE A 54 0.50 -3.74 3.04
C PHE A 54 0.42 -4.35 4.45
N ALA A 55 1.51 -4.29 5.23
CA ALA A 55 1.53 -4.87 6.58
C ALA A 55 0.55 -4.18 7.51
N SER A 56 0.54 -2.85 7.49
CA SER A 56 -0.37 -2.02 8.29
C SER A 56 -1.81 -2.20 7.88
N LEU A 57 -2.15 -2.15 6.59
CA LEU A 57 -3.54 -2.34 6.17
C LEU A 57 -4.03 -3.77 6.50
N TYR A 58 -3.16 -4.78 6.41
CA TYR A 58 -3.50 -6.14 6.84
C TYR A 58 -3.73 -6.24 8.35
N GLY A 59 -2.85 -5.65 9.17
CA GLY A 59 -3.00 -5.64 10.63
C GLY A 59 -4.24 -4.86 11.09
N LEU A 60 -4.51 -3.69 10.47
CA LEU A 60 -5.74 -2.93 10.65
C LEU A 60 -6.97 -3.76 10.31
N ALA A 61 -6.96 -4.43 9.16
CA ALA A 61 -8.06 -5.27 8.71
C ALA A 61 -8.32 -6.44 9.68
N LYS A 62 -7.28 -7.11 10.17
CA LYS A 62 -7.41 -8.14 11.22
C LYS A 62 -8.05 -7.59 12.49
N ARG A 63 -7.55 -6.45 12.98
CA ARG A 63 -8.05 -5.82 14.22
C ARG A 63 -9.52 -5.41 14.10
N LEU A 64 -9.93 -4.92 12.94
CA LEU A 64 -11.31 -4.48 12.69
C LEU A 64 -12.24 -5.60 12.21
N ASN A 65 -11.76 -6.85 12.13
CA ASN A 65 -12.47 -7.99 11.56
C ASN A 65 -13.03 -7.70 10.15
N ARG A 66 -12.17 -7.14 9.29
CA ARG A 66 -12.45 -6.77 7.89
C ARG A 66 -11.52 -7.51 6.96
N LYS A 67 -11.93 -7.67 5.70
CA LYS A 67 -11.08 -8.19 4.62
C LYS A 67 -10.34 -7.04 3.94
N PRO A 68 -9.00 -7.08 3.85
CA PRO A 68 -8.27 -6.02 3.16
C PRO A 68 -8.51 -6.11 1.65
N LYS A 69 -8.77 -4.97 1.01
CA LYS A 69 -8.89 -4.81 -0.45
C LYS A 69 -7.80 -3.88 -0.97
N PHE A 70 -7.31 -4.19 -2.16
CA PHE A 70 -6.34 -3.38 -2.88
C PHE A 70 -6.93 -3.01 -4.26
N PHE A 71 -7.18 -1.73 -4.48
CA PHE A 71 -7.63 -1.22 -5.78
C PHE A 71 -6.41 -0.88 -6.63
N ILE A 72 -6.41 -1.34 -7.88
CA ILE A 72 -5.39 -0.93 -8.85
C ILE A 72 -5.88 0.36 -9.50
N GLU A 73 -5.71 1.48 -8.81
CA GLU A 73 -6.29 2.76 -9.24
C GLU A 73 -5.52 3.40 -10.39
N ASN A 74 -4.24 3.08 -10.57
CA ASN A 74 -3.40 3.60 -11.66
C ASN A 74 -2.15 2.74 -11.89
N GLY A 75 -1.22 3.21 -12.72
CA GLY A 75 0.05 2.53 -12.98
C GLY A 75 0.95 2.39 -11.75
N SER A 76 0.89 3.31 -10.80
CA SER A 76 1.65 3.25 -9.54
C SER A 76 1.16 2.11 -8.65
N HIS A 77 -0.16 1.94 -8.51
CA HIS A 77 -0.75 0.80 -7.80
C HIS A 77 -0.39 -0.53 -8.45
N ARG A 78 -0.42 -0.60 -9.79
CA ARG A 78 0.00 -1.80 -10.53
C ARG A 78 1.46 -2.13 -10.22
N LYS A 79 2.35 -1.14 -10.26
CA LYS A 79 3.77 -1.32 -9.93
C LYS A 79 3.98 -1.76 -8.47
N MET A 80 3.24 -1.18 -7.53
CA MET A 80 3.26 -1.57 -6.12
C MET A 80 2.84 -3.04 -5.95
N LEU A 81 1.74 -3.45 -6.58
CA LEU A 81 1.24 -4.82 -6.54
C LEU A 81 2.28 -5.81 -7.08
N GLU A 82 2.86 -5.55 -8.25
CA GLU A 82 3.83 -6.46 -8.87
C GLU A 82 5.12 -6.56 -8.05
N LYS A 83 5.61 -5.45 -7.49
CA LYS A 83 6.73 -5.47 -6.53
C LYS A 83 6.38 -6.27 -5.28
N GLY A 84 5.19 -6.05 -4.71
CA GLY A 84 4.70 -6.77 -3.54
C GLY A 84 4.63 -8.28 -3.78
N LYS A 85 4.05 -8.71 -4.91
CA LYS A 85 4.00 -10.13 -5.32
C LYS A 85 5.40 -10.74 -5.45
N SER A 86 6.38 -9.96 -5.93
CA SER A 86 7.73 -10.48 -6.07
C SER A 86 8.46 -10.65 -4.73
N ILE A 87 8.19 -9.81 -3.74
CA ILE A 87 8.98 -9.69 -2.49
C ILE A 87 8.31 -10.38 -1.31
N ILE A 88 7.01 -10.11 -1.10
CA ILE A 88 6.22 -10.62 0.03
C ILE A 88 4.89 -11.23 -0.45
N PRO A 89 4.93 -12.23 -1.36
CA PRO A 89 3.75 -12.79 -1.99
C PRO A 89 2.72 -13.33 -1.00
N GLY A 90 3.14 -13.85 0.16
CA GLY A 90 2.24 -14.35 1.18
C GLY A 90 1.31 -13.28 1.76
N LEU A 91 1.82 -12.05 1.92
CA LEU A 91 1.06 -10.91 2.42
C LEU A 91 0.10 -10.40 1.35
N VAL A 92 0.58 -10.24 0.12
CA VAL A 92 -0.27 -9.76 -0.99
C VAL A 92 -1.45 -10.70 -1.23
N ARG A 93 -1.28 -12.02 -1.07
CA ARG A 93 -2.38 -13.00 -1.17
C ARG A 93 -3.49 -12.82 -0.13
N LYS A 94 -3.27 -12.06 0.95
CA LYS A 94 -4.31 -11.73 1.92
C LYS A 94 -5.27 -10.65 1.43
N PHE A 95 -4.89 -9.90 0.39
CA PHE A 95 -5.67 -8.82 -0.18
C PHE A 95 -6.58 -9.33 -1.28
N LEU A 96 -7.83 -8.89 -1.26
CA LEU A 96 -8.69 -8.98 -2.43
C LEU A 96 -8.32 -7.83 -3.39
N VAL A 97 -7.65 -8.19 -4.48
CA VAL A 97 -7.20 -7.26 -5.51
C VAL A 97 -8.32 -6.98 -6.50
N ILE A 98 -8.61 -5.69 -6.73
CA ILE A 98 -9.67 -5.23 -7.63
C ILE A 98 -9.04 -4.39 -8.75
N ASN A 99 -9.38 -4.71 -10.00
CA ASN A 99 -8.98 -3.91 -11.15
C ASN A 99 -9.89 -2.68 -11.26
N GLY A 100 -9.29 -1.49 -11.28
CA GLY A 100 -10.00 -0.21 -11.38
C GLY A 100 -9.91 0.62 -10.11
N SER A 101 -10.26 1.89 -10.25
CA SER A 101 -10.28 2.87 -9.16
C SER A 101 -11.44 2.63 -8.21
N VAL A 102 -11.36 3.19 -7.01
CA VAL A 102 -12.46 3.13 -6.04
C VAL A 102 -13.73 3.75 -6.65
N PRO A 103 -14.89 3.08 -6.61
CA PRO A 103 -16.15 3.66 -7.07
C PRO A 103 -16.50 4.92 -6.27
N HIS A 104 -17.06 5.93 -6.94
CA HIS A 104 -17.50 7.18 -6.28
C HIS A 104 -18.58 6.97 -5.20
N THR A 105 -19.27 5.84 -5.23
CA THR A 105 -20.25 5.46 -4.19
C THR A 105 -19.61 5.04 -2.87
N ILE A 106 -18.31 4.70 -2.87
CA ILE A 106 -17.56 4.41 -1.65
C ILE A 106 -16.90 5.71 -1.19
N GLY A 107 -17.40 6.25 -0.08
CA GLY A 107 -16.84 7.45 0.55
C GLY A 107 -15.51 7.20 1.25
N ASN A 108 -14.72 8.25 1.41
CA ASN A 108 -13.51 8.21 2.22
C ASN A 108 -13.86 8.19 3.71
N THR A 109 -13.25 7.26 4.44
CA THR A 109 -13.28 7.20 5.90
C THR A 109 -12.07 7.95 6.45
N SER A 110 -12.30 8.99 7.24
CA SER A 110 -11.22 9.75 7.86
C SER A 110 -10.40 8.87 8.81
N PHE A 111 -9.13 8.70 8.50
CA PHE A 111 -8.18 7.95 9.31
C PHE A 111 -6.77 8.45 9.05
N GLN A 112 -5.99 8.59 10.12
CA GLN A 112 -4.65 9.17 10.10
C GLN A 112 -4.61 10.53 9.38
N PRO A 113 -5.25 11.57 9.93
CA PRO A 113 -5.36 12.88 9.27
C PRO A 113 -4.00 13.59 9.12
N THR A 114 -3.07 13.32 10.04
CA THR A 114 -1.69 13.77 9.96
C THR A 114 -0.83 12.65 9.41
N CYS A 115 0.05 12.95 8.45
CA CYS A 115 0.93 11.92 7.92
C CYS A 115 1.70 11.23 9.03
N CYS A 116 1.89 9.93 8.84
CA CYS A 116 2.95 9.17 9.47
C CYS A 116 2.79 9.01 11.00
N SER A 117 1.67 9.47 11.57
CA SER A 117 1.34 9.33 12.99
C SER A 117 0.48 8.09 13.24
N TYR A 118 0.60 7.49 14.43
CA TYR A 118 -0.33 6.46 14.86
C TYR A 118 -1.70 7.07 15.18
N ASP A 119 -2.73 6.44 14.65
CA ASP A 119 -4.15 6.73 14.89
C ASP A 119 -4.83 5.44 15.35
N ASP A 120 -5.61 5.48 16.43
CA ASP A 120 -6.16 4.28 17.04
C ASP A 120 -7.23 3.64 16.14
N PRO A 121 -7.05 2.39 15.68
CA PRO A 121 -8.04 1.70 14.85
C PRO A 121 -9.39 1.51 15.55
N MET A 122 -9.41 1.43 16.88
CA MET A 122 -10.63 1.11 17.65
C MET A 122 -11.77 2.11 17.41
N LYS A 123 -11.47 3.34 16.99
CA LYS A 123 -12.50 4.32 16.60
C LYS A 123 -13.38 3.88 15.42
N LEU A 124 -12.92 2.90 14.63
CA LEU A 124 -13.63 2.36 13.47
C LEU A 124 -14.35 1.03 13.75
N GLU A 125 -14.24 0.48 14.97
CA GLU A 125 -14.77 -0.84 15.32
C GLU A 125 -16.29 -0.93 15.12
N ASN A 126 -17.00 0.10 15.58
CA ASN A 126 -18.47 0.17 15.58
C ASN A 126 -19.10 0.65 14.25
N SER A 127 -18.30 0.97 13.22
CA SER A 127 -18.83 1.40 11.93
C SER A 127 -19.66 0.28 11.29
N GLN A 128 -20.92 0.55 10.94
CA GLN A 128 -21.78 -0.40 10.25
C GLN A 128 -21.50 -0.50 8.74
N ASP A 129 -20.60 0.34 8.22
CA ASP A 129 -20.31 0.39 6.79
C ASP A 129 -19.66 -0.92 6.34
N GLU A 130 -20.21 -1.50 5.27
CA GLU A 130 -19.63 -2.67 4.61
C GLU A 130 -18.21 -2.35 4.11
N TYR A 131 -18.00 -1.13 3.61
CA TYR A 131 -16.74 -0.68 3.03
C TYR A 131 -16.18 0.51 3.79
N LEU A 132 -14.95 0.37 4.29
CA LEU A 132 -14.15 1.50 4.75
C LEU A 132 -12.98 1.71 3.78
N HIS A 133 -12.92 2.88 3.16
CA HIS A 133 -11.79 3.31 2.36
C HIS A 133 -11.06 4.43 3.11
N LEU A 134 -9.97 4.09 3.77
CA LEU A 134 -9.25 4.99 4.65
C LEU A 134 -8.55 6.10 3.86
N SER A 135 -8.70 7.35 4.29
CA SER A 135 -8.04 8.52 3.69
C SER A 135 -6.53 8.59 3.94
N GLY A 136 -6.04 7.85 4.93
CA GLY A 136 -4.65 7.88 5.36
C GLY A 136 -3.69 7.25 4.33
N MET A 137 -2.42 7.65 4.43
CA MET A 137 -1.27 7.09 3.71
C MET A 137 -0.05 7.14 4.64
N PHE A 138 1.00 6.41 4.33
CA PHE A 138 2.21 6.27 5.14
C PHE A 138 1.92 5.63 6.50
N TYR A 139 1.30 4.46 6.49
CA TYR A 139 1.06 3.66 7.70
C TYR A 139 2.36 3.05 8.24
N GLN A 140 3.27 3.87 8.78
CA GLN A 140 4.61 3.45 9.19
C GLN A 140 4.71 2.99 10.65
N SER A 141 3.61 3.05 11.41
CA SER A 141 3.60 2.61 12.80
C SER A 141 3.47 1.09 12.92
N TRP A 142 4.43 0.43 13.56
CA TRP A 142 4.38 -1.00 13.88
C TRP A 142 3.15 -1.38 14.75
N LYS A 143 2.55 -0.40 15.44
CA LYS A 143 1.34 -0.58 16.27
C LYS A 143 0.12 -1.05 15.47
N TYR A 144 0.14 -0.94 14.14
CA TYR A 144 -0.91 -1.48 13.28
C TYR A 144 -0.85 -2.99 13.10
N PHE A 145 0.32 -3.61 13.30
CA PHE A 145 0.54 -5.05 13.09
C PHE A 145 1.34 -5.67 14.24
N VAL A 146 0.96 -5.29 15.48
CA VAL A 146 1.53 -5.83 16.72
C VAL A 146 1.44 -7.36 16.72
N ASN A 147 2.51 -8.02 17.16
CA ASN A 147 2.62 -9.49 17.24
C ASN A 147 2.47 -10.22 15.89
N MET A 148 2.68 -9.55 14.76
CA MET A 148 2.64 -10.16 13.43
C MET A 148 4.03 -10.38 12.84
N LYS A 149 5.09 -10.29 13.64
CA LYS A 149 6.47 -10.38 13.13
C LYS A 149 6.74 -11.73 12.48
N GLU A 150 6.48 -12.84 13.18
CA GLU A 150 6.69 -14.19 12.60
C GLU A 150 5.77 -14.42 11.40
N GLU A 151 4.50 -14.02 11.50
CA GLU A 151 3.51 -14.13 10.42
C GLU A 151 3.98 -13.40 9.16
N LEU A 152 4.36 -12.13 9.27
CA LEU A 152 4.82 -11.32 8.13
C LEU A 152 6.15 -11.84 7.57
N SER A 153 7.05 -12.34 8.43
CA SER A 153 8.33 -12.92 7.99
C SER A 153 8.09 -14.18 7.16
N SER A 154 7.12 -15.03 7.56
CA SER A 154 6.73 -16.23 6.80
C SER A 154 6.16 -15.97 5.41
N TYR A 155 5.84 -14.70 5.10
CA TYR A 155 5.28 -14.30 3.81
C TYR A 155 6.31 -13.85 2.78
N LEU A 156 7.57 -13.73 3.19
CA LEU A 156 8.68 -13.36 2.30
C LEU A 156 8.97 -14.47 1.28
N ASN A 157 9.46 -14.07 0.11
CA ASN A 157 9.85 -15.00 -0.94
C ASN A 157 11.31 -15.45 -0.76
N ASP A 158 11.55 -16.47 0.07
CA ASP A 158 12.89 -16.96 0.39
C ASP A 158 13.72 -17.36 -0.83
N ALA A 159 13.07 -17.87 -1.90
CA ALA A 159 13.75 -18.32 -3.11
C ALA A 159 14.50 -17.20 -3.84
N LYS A 160 14.03 -15.95 -3.74
CA LYS A 160 14.71 -14.79 -4.36
C LYS A 160 15.92 -14.32 -3.55
N PHE A 161 15.95 -14.65 -2.26
CA PHE A 161 16.99 -14.25 -1.31
C PHE A 161 18.05 -15.34 -1.11
N MET A 162 17.87 -16.53 -1.68
CA MET A 162 18.91 -17.58 -1.63
C MET A 162 20.09 -17.29 -2.57
N ASN A 163 19.94 -16.38 -3.53
CA ASN A 163 20.96 -16.06 -4.54
C ASN A 163 21.42 -14.59 -4.46
N PHE A 164 21.98 -14.19 -3.32
CA PHE A 164 22.65 -12.89 -3.17
C PHE A 164 24.03 -12.83 -3.87
N GLY A 165 24.40 -13.85 -4.64
CA GLY A 165 25.68 -13.94 -5.32
C GLY A 165 26.86 -13.72 -4.37
N SER A 166 27.74 -12.78 -4.73
CA SER A 166 28.94 -12.40 -3.98
C SER A 166 28.74 -11.23 -3.02
N LEU A 167 27.50 -10.88 -2.65
CA LEU A 167 27.27 -9.83 -1.66
C LEU A 167 27.86 -10.23 -0.30
N PRO A 168 28.48 -9.28 0.43
CA PRO A 168 29.06 -9.56 1.74
C PRO A 168 28.01 -10.12 2.71
N ARG A 169 28.42 -11.10 3.52
CA ARG A 169 27.57 -11.67 4.56
C ARG A 169 28.04 -11.18 5.93
N SER A 170 27.07 -10.84 6.77
CA SER A 170 27.33 -10.63 8.20
C SER A 170 27.99 -11.88 8.80
N ASN A 171 28.95 -11.67 9.68
CA ASN A 171 29.66 -12.71 10.43
C ASN A 171 29.84 -12.26 11.89
N PRO A 172 30.36 -13.10 12.80
CA PRO A 172 30.48 -12.73 14.22
C PRO A 172 31.31 -11.47 14.51
N LYS A 173 32.11 -11.00 13.56
CA LYS A 173 32.99 -9.83 13.68
C LYS A 173 32.54 -8.63 12.84
N THR A 174 31.66 -8.82 11.87
CA THR A 174 31.23 -7.76 10.96
C THR A 174 29.74 -7.84 10.68
N HIS A 175 29.06 -6.72 10.87
CA HIS A 175 27.71 -6.52 10.37
C HIS A 175 27.80 -5.78 9.02
N VAL A 176 27.15 -6.33 8.01
CA VAL A 176 27.02 -5.76 6.66
C VAL A 176 25.56 -5.64 6.30
#